data_AF-A0A975U775-F1
#
_entry.id   AF-A0A975U775-F1
#
_cell.length_a   1.000
_cell.length_b   1.000
_cell.length_c   1.000
_cell.angle_alpha   90.00
_cell.angle_beta   90.00
_cell.angle_gamma   90.00
#
_symmetry.space_group_name_H-M   'P 1'
#
loop_
_entity.id
_entity.type
_entity.pdbx_description
1 polymer ?
#
loop_
_entity_poly.entity_id
_entity_poly.type
_entity_poly.pdbx_seq_one_letter_code
_entity_poly.pdbx_strand_id
1 'polypeptide(L)'
;MKTLHHYPRCKIALALSFAALSASAFAENCSTTPTSGGTYYFINKGSGQALDVNTTDTSTVPNVMSYEYWGGTNQQFVLTKQSDNYWEIKSIYNSKLLEVLNASTSNGANVDTYSDWDGDNQRWELKVQSGGGFKIVNKNSQHSLTVAGSSNGSNVYQNEDASLSSQRWYINPVSGSCGDSSSSSGSSSPDTSSSSAAPTADAARMAGANSEPLTNGYPSFITSVKSDATVVSTLAGVVDAINNASAGDVIYIREGTYYPSDTIKIQNSGTSTKAIVLSVYPGDDRPVFDFSAMSESSSNRGFQVSANYWHIYGFDITKAGDNGMYLTGSHNTIEFMEFYENSDTGLQISSGGAYNFIKNSDSYYNADSSLENADGFAAKLTVGTGNYFYGCRAWNNLDDGFDGYLRDNGSSVTTTLEYTWMIRNGYQKNGVAGSGDGNGFKTGGSDDKNLAHNGLYINTISAGNTADGYDQNSNRGTVTIYNAIAYNNARNFGLGDGSSRELKKLTLNNSVSLGGGSSDKFGASSTSIKNNSWQNSLSFSSSDFESVDINNLLAARQSDGSLPVVKFFHLKSGSKLIDAGTDVGLDYNGNAPDLGSFESE
;
A
#
# COMPACT_ATOMS: atom_id res chain seq x y z
N MET A 1 22.44 -0.14 -82.15
CA MET A 1 23.46 0.40 -81.22
C MET A 1 23.10 -0.02 -79.83
N LYS A 2 24.03 -0.70 -79.15
CA LYS A 2 23.90 -1.14 -77.75
C LYS A 2 24.19 0.05 -76.83
N THR A 3 23.36 0.26 -75.82
CA THR A 3 23.77 0.88 -74.56
C THR A 3 23.12 0.13 -73.41
N LEU A 4 23.94 -0.61 -72.68
CA LEU A 4 23.64 -1.20 -71.37
C LEU A 4 23.36 -0.08 -70.38
N HIS A 5 22.41 -0.26 -69.46
CA HIS A 5 22.52 0.26 -68.10
C HIS A 5 22.05 -0.81 -67.10
N HIS A 6 22.85 -0.94 -66.05
CA HIS A 6 22.82 -1.95 -65.01
C HIS A 6 21.55 -1.89 -64.15
N TYR A 7 21.06 -3.07 -63.76
CA TYR A 7 20.17 -3.25 -62.60
C TYR A 7 20.93 -2.98 -61.30
N PRO A 8 20.19 -2.68 -60.21
CA PRO A 8 20.29 -3.61 -59.10
C PRO A 8 18.91 -4.15 -58.70
N ARG A 9 18.86 -5.47 -58.56
CA ARG A 9 17.76 -6.21 -57.97
C ARG A 9 17.56 -5.76 -56.53
N CYS A 10 16.38 -5.22 -56.24
CA CYS A 10 15.92 -5.01 -54.87
C CYS A 10 15.82 -6.38 -54.19
N LYS A 11 16.73 -6.69 -53.27
CA LYS A 11 16.58 -7.84 -52.37
C LYS A 11 15.49 -7.47 -51.37
N ILE A 12 14.33 -8.09 -51.49
CA ILE A 12 13.32 -8.10 -50.43
C ILE A 12 13.94 -8.85 -49.24
N ALA A 13 14.47 -8.10 -48.28
CA ALA A 13 14.82 -8.65 -46.97
C ALA A 13 13.51 -8.77 -46.20
N LEU A 14 13.03 -10.01 -46.07
CA LEU A 14 11.96 -10.36 -45.15
C LEU A 14 12.53 -10.15 -43.73
N ALA A 15 12.32 -8.97 -43.15
CA ALA A 15 12.62 -8.74 -41.75
C ALA A 15 11.60 -9.53 -40.91
N LEU A 16 11.97 -10.76 -40.54
CA LEU A 16 11.36 -11.40 -39.37
C LEU A 16 11.77 -10.55 -38.16
N SER A 17 10.88 -9.66 -37.75
CA SER A 17 10.90 -9.06 -36.43
C SER A 17 10.62 -10.18 -35.42
N PHE A 18 11.69 -10.87 -34.99
CA PHE A 18 11.67 -11.51 -33.68
C PHE A 18 11.50 -10.38 -32.67
N ALA A 19 10.27 -10.22 -32.16
CA ALA A 19 10.07 -9.61 -30.87
C ALA A 19 10.79 -10.52 -29.87
N ALA A 20 12.05 -10.19 -29.58
CA ALA A 20 12.64 -10.62 -28.32
C ALA A 20 11.77 -9.96 -27.25
N LEU A 21 10.82 -10.72 -26.70
CA LEU A 21 10.38 -10.44 -25.34
C LEU A 21 11.66 -10.51 -24.51
N SER A 22 12.27 -9.36 -24.21
CA SER A 22 12.98 -9.25 -22.95
C SER A 22 11.91 -9.44 -21.89
N ALA A 23 11.70 -10.70 -21.50
CA ALA A 23 11.33 -10.96 -20.13
C ALA A 23 12.42 -10.25 -19.32
N SER A 24 12.09 -9.11 -18.73
CA SER A 24 12.79 -8.64 -17.55
C SER A 24 12.62 -9.77 -16.54
N ALA A 25 13.57 -10.71 -16.56
CA ALA A 25 13.80 -11.62 -15.47
C ALA A 25 14.22 -10.70 -14.33
N PHE A 26 13.22 -10.20 -13.60
CA PHE A 26 13.47 -9.63 -12.29
C PHE A 26 14.25 -10.69 -11.53
N ALA A 27 15.45 -10.29 -11.15
CA ALA A 27 16.27 -10.95 -10.17
C ALA A 27 15.41 -11.64 -9.10
N GLU A 28 15.72 -12.91 -8.80
CA GLU A 28 15.09 -13.61 -7.68
C GLU A 28 15.43 -12.80 -6.42
N ASN A 29 14.50 -11.99 -5.91
CA ASN A 29 14.69 -11.08 -4.78
C ASN A 29 14.90 -11.87 -3.48
N CYS A 30 16.11 -12.40 -3.29
CA CYS A 30 16.42 -13.38 -2.27
C CYS A 30 16.28 -12.80 -0.85
N SER A 31 15.72 -13.62 0.03
CA SER A 31 15.61 -13.37 1.48
C SER A 31 16.58 -14.20 2.31
N THR A 32 17.31 -15.13 1.69
CA THR A 32 18.29 -15.99 2.36
C THR A 32 19.60 -15.25 2.56
N THR A 33 20.15 -15.28 3.79
CA THR A 33 21.47 -14.70 4.09
C THR A 33 22.52 -15.16 3.08
N PRO A 34 23.32 -14.25 2.51
CA PRO A 34 24.39 -14.60 1.59
C PRO A 34 25.34 -15.66 2.17
N THR A 35 25.91 -16.49 1.30
CA THR A 35 27.00 -17.39 1.64
C THR A 35 28.30 -16.58 1.59
N SER A 36 29.11 -16.67 2.66
CA SER A 36 30.41 -16.01 2.71
C SER A 36 31.31 -16.47 1.55
N GLY A 37 31.91 -15.51 0.85
CA GLY A 37 32.73 -15.71 -0.36
C GLY A 37 31.94 -15.75 -1.67
N GLY A 38 30.61 -15.69 -1.63
CA GLY A 38 29.77 -15.63 -2.83
C GLY A 38 29.75 -14.26 -3.50
N THR A 39 29.40 -14.24 -4.79
CA THR A 39 29.21 -13.03 -5.59
C THR A 39 27.73 -12.69 -5.71
N TYR A 40 27.37 -11.46 -5.39
CA TYR A 40 26.01 -10.98 -5.33
C TYR A 40 25.85 -9.63 -6.03
N TYR A 41 24.62 -9.31 -6.40
CA TYR A 41 24.19 -7.94 -6.71
C TYR A 41 23.05 -7.56 -5.78
N PHE A 42 22.94 -6.26 -5.51
CA PHE A 42 21.97 -5.73 -4.56
C PHE A 42 20.91 -4.96 -5.30
N ILE A 43 19.63 -5.26 -5.10
CA ILE A 43 18.51 -4.47 -5.62
C ILE A 43 17.85 -3.74 -4.46
N ASN A 44 17.78 -2.41 -4.53
CA ASN A 44 17.07 -1.64 -3.53
C ASN A 44 15.56 -1.80 -3.70
N LYS A 45 14.84 -2.06 -2.60
CA LYS A 45 13.38 -2.25 -2.60
C LYS A 45 12.64 -0.98 -2.99
N GLY A 46 13.11 0.18 -2.55
CA GLY A 46 12.45 1.47 -2.79
C GLY A 46 12.62 2.00 -4.20
N SER A 47 13.81 1.87 -4.79
CA SER A 47 14.09 2.35 -6.15
C SER A 47 13.95 1.28 -7.25
N GLY A 48 13.99 0.00 -6.90
CA GLY A 48 14.08 -1.11 -7.86
C GLY A 48 15.43 -1.19 -8.60
N GLN A 49 16.40 -0.36 -8.22
CA GLN A 49 17.69 -0.23 -8.89
C GLN A 49 18.80 -0.99 -8.15
N ALA A 50 19.87 -1.30 -8.88
CA ALA A 50 21.05 -1.94 -8.33
C ALA A 50 21.95 -0.97 -7.55
N LEU A 51 22.63 -1.48 -6.53
CA LEU A 51 23.80 -0.83 -5.95
C LEU A 51 24.91 -0.80 -7.01
N ASP A 52 25.44 0.38 -7.29
CA ASP A 52 26.33 0.63 -8.44
C ASP A 52 27.51 1.50 -8.02
N VAL A 53 28.74 1.04 -8.28
CA VAL A 53 29.94 1.86 -8.13
C VAL A 53 30.07 2.77 -9.34
N ASN A 54 30.05 4.09 -9.12
CA ASN A 54 30.06 5.09 -10.19
C ASN A 54 31.35 5.03 -11.03
N THR A 55 31.27 4.38 -12.19
CA THR A 55 32.41 4.22 -13.11
C THR A 55 32.84 5.52 -13.79
N THR A 56 32.04 6.59 -13.69
CA THR A 56 32.41 7.94 -14.17
C THR A 56 33.18 8.75 -13.14
N ASP A 57 33.19 8.32 -11.88
CA ASP A 57 34.00 8.91 -10.82
C ASP A 57 35.43 8.37 -10.90
N THR A 58 36.36 9.24 -11.30
CA THR A 58 37.78 8.91 -11.48
C THR A 58 38.63 9.16 -10.24
N SER A 59 38.01 9.51 -9.11
CA SER A 59 38.71 9.72 -7.85
C SER A 59 39.23 8.40 -7.25
N THR A 60 40.07 8.51 -6.22
CA THR A 60 40.57 7.34 -5.49
C THR A 60 39.53 6.70 -4.57
N VAL A 61 38.36 7.30 -4.42
CA VAL A 61 37.22 6.89 -3.57
C VAL A 61 35.93 7.01 -4.38
N PRO A 62 35.74 6.21 -5.45
CA PRO A 62 34.61 6.41 -6.34
C PRO A 62 33.28 6.20 -5.60
N ASN A 63 32.34 7.12 -5.84
CA ASN A 63 31.04 7.15 -5.19
C ASN A 63 30.23 5.87 -5.45
N VAL A 64 29.33 5.54 -4.51
CA VAL A 64 28.31 4.50 -4.70
C VAL A 64 26.96 5.17 -4.95
N MET A 65 26.26 4.70 -5.97
CA MET A 65 24.97 5.21 -6.43
C MET A 65 23.97 4.08 -6.69
N SER A 66 22.72 4.41 -6.97
CA SER A 66 21.75 3.47 -7.52
C SER A 66 21.66 3.62 -9.05
N TYR A 67 21.51 2.51 -9.76
CA TYR A 67 21.35 2.52 -11.22
C TYR A 67 20.53 1.32 -11.70
N GLU A 68 19.85 1.44 -12.82
CA GLU A 68 19.18 0.31 -13.49
C GLU A 68 20.10 -0.92 -13.56
N TYR A 69 19.59 -2.10 -13.20
CA TYR A 69 20.39 -3.32 -13.22
C TYR A 69 20.62 -3.79 -14.66
N TRP A 70 21.89 -3.96 -15.04
CA TRP A 70 22.28 -4.50 -16.34
C TRP A 70 23.38 -5.58 -16.21
N GLY A 71 23.77 -5.94 -14.98
CA GLY A 71 24.70 -7.03 -14.71
C GLY A 71 26.18 -6.67 -14.86
N GLY A 72 26.53 -5.39 -14.89
CA GLY A 72 27.91 -4.91 -14.97
C GLY A 72 28.76 -5.29 -13.75
N THR A 73 30.08 -5.36 -13.90
CA THR A 73 31.00 -5.67 -12.78
C THR A 73 30.98 -4.62 -11.66
N ASN A 74 30.55 -3.39 -11.96
CA ASN A 74 30.31 -2.31 -11.01
C ASN A 74 29.01 -2.47 -10.20
N GLN A 75 28.16 -3.45 -10.54
CA GLN A 75 26.94 -3.83 -9.81
C GLN A 75 27.07 -5.17 -9.07
N GLN A 76 28.27 -5.77 -9.09
CA GLN A 76 28.55 -7.07 -8.48
C GLN A 76 29.57 -6.94 -7.35
N PHE A 77 29.32 -7.68 -6.27
CA PHE A 77 30.08 -7.58 -5.04
C PHE A 77 30.33 -8.97 -4.44
N VAL A 78 31.52 -9.17 -3.88
CA VAL A 78 31.83 -10.35 -3.07
C VAL A 78 31.49 -10.04 -1.62
N LEU A 79 30.69 -10.89 -0.98
CA LEU A 79 30.32 -10.74 0.42
C LEU A 79 31.12 -11.70 1.28
N THR A 80 31.90 -11.20 2.23
CA THR A 80 32.73 -12.03 3.11
C THR A 80 32.38 -11.77 4.57
N LYS A 81 31.87 -12.80 5.26
CA LYS A 81 31.57 -12.75 6.70
C LYS A 81 32.86 -12.90 7.49
N GLN A 82 33.14 -11.93 8.36
CA GLN A 82 34.30 -11.85 9.23
C GLN A 82 34.06 -12.60 10.55
N SER A 83 35.12 -12.79 11.34
CA SER A 83 35.08 -13.52 12.62
C SER A 83 34.22 -12.85 13.70
N ASP A 84 33.96 -11.55 13.57
CA ASP A 84 33.11 -10.74 14.45
C ASP A 84 31.62 -10.72 14.03
N ASN A 85 31.25 -11.55 13.05
CA ASN A 85 29.92 -11.65 12.42
C ASN A 85 29.50 -10.50 11.51
N TYR A 86 30.35 -9.50 11.26
CA TYR A 86 30.08 -8.46 10.27
C TYR A 86 30.54 -8.88 8.87
N TRP A 87 30.03 -8.20 7.86
CA TRP A 87 30.28 -8.47 6.46
C TRP A 87 31.14 -7.38 5.84
N GLU A 88 32.07 -7.81 5.00
CA GLU A 88 32.71 -6.98 4.00
C GLU A 88 31.95 -7.10 2.69
N ILE A 89 31.66 -5.96 2.05
CA ILE A 89 31.01 -5.88 0.74
C ILE A 89 32.04 -5.34 -0.25
N LYS A 90 32.68 -6.23 -1.00
CA LYS A 90 33.81 -5.88 -1.88
C LYS A 90 33.35 -5.75 -3.33
N SER A 91 33.52 -4.59 -3.94
CA SER A 91 33.20 -4.39 -5.36
C SER A 91 34.10 -5.22 -6.27
N ILE A 92 33.51 -5.94 -7.24
CA ILE A 92 34.26 -6.65 -8.27
C ILE A 92 34.98 -5.68 -9.22
N TYR A 93 34.38 -4.52 -9.48
CA TYR A 93 34.91 -3.53 -10.43
C TYR A 93 36.30 -3.00 -10.05
N ASN A 94 36.51 -2.64 -8.79
CA ASN A 94 37.74 -1.97 -8.34
C ASN A 94 38.44 -2.67 -7.16
N SER A 95 37.92 -3.82 -6.70
CA SER A 95 38.48 -4.61 -5.58
C SER A 95 38.55 -3.85 -4.24
N LYS A 96 37.72 -2.84 -4.04
CA LYS A 96 37.61 -2.05 -2.80
C LYS A 96 36.35 -2.41 -2.01
N LEU A 97 36.37 -2.11 -0.71
CA LEU A 97 35.23 -2.32 0.19
C LEU A 97 34.27 -1.14 0.12
N LEU A 98 32.98 -1.42 0.21
CA LEU A 98 31.94 -0.43 0.50
C LEU A 98 32.19 0.16 1.89
N GLU A 99 32.32 1.48 2.00
CA GLU A 99 32.55 2.14 3.29
C GLU A 99 31.70 3.40 3.48
N VAL A 100 31.49 3.75 4.75
CA VAL A 100 31.01 5.08 5.11
C VAL A 100 32.20 6.02 5.14
N LEU A 101 32.13 7.07 4.32
CA LEU A 101 33.23 8.02 4.12
C LEU A 101 33.67 8.63 5.46
N ASN A 102 34.99 8.63 5.69
CA ASN A 102 35.65 9.18 6.88
C ASN A 102 35.17 8.60 8.22
N ALA A 103 34.61 7.38 8.22
CA ALA A 103 34.01 6.77 9.41
C ALA A 103 33.00 7.69 10.12
N SER A 104 32.30 8.52 9.36
CA SER A 104 31.29 9.41 9.89
C SER A 104 30.16 8.62 10.56
N THR A 105 29.62 9.16 11.64
CA THR A 105 28.42 8.63 12.30
C THR A 105 27.19 9.50 12.03
N SER A 106 27.30 10.51 11.18
CA SER A 106 26.20 11.42 10.88
C SER A 106 25.22 10.84 9.87
N ASN A 107 23.96 11.21 10.03
CA ASN A 107 22.93 11.14 9.00
C ASN A 107 23.38 11.89 7.74
N GLY A 108 23.10 11.32 6.56
CA GLY A 108 23.51 11.90 5.28
C GLY A 108 24.97 11.64 4.89
N ALA A 109 25.75 10.92 5.70
CA ALA A 109 27.15 10.66 5.35
C ALA A 109 27.26 9.73 4.14
N ASN A 110 28.14 10.10 3.22
CA ASN A 110 28.27 9.42 1.94
C ASN A 110 28.79 7.98 2.09
N VAL A 111 28.39 7.12 1.15
CA VAL A 111 28.96 5.78 1.01
C VAL A 111 29.73 5.70 -0.31
N ASP A 112 30.98 5.28 -0.22
CA ASP A 112 31.89 5.13 -1.36
C ASP A 112 32.61 3.77 -1.29
N THR A 113 33.68 3.62 -2.07
CA THR A 113 34.55 2.44 -1.98
C THR A 113 35.99 2.80 -1.67
N TYR A 114 36.59 2.09 -0.72
CA TYR A 114 37.98 2.33 -0.31
C TYR A 114 38.78 1.04 -0.08
N SER A 115 40.10 1.18 -0.06
CA SER A 115 40.99 0.07 0.27
C SER A 115 40.69 -0.44 1.68
N ASP A 116 40.74 -1.75 1.86
CA ASP A 116 40.57 -2.38 3.16
C ASP A 116 41.66 -1.90 4.13
N TRP A 117 41.24 -1.36 5.26
CA TRP A 117 42.10 -0.94 6.36
C TRP A 117 41.63 -1.50 7.71
N ASP A 118 40.73 -2.48 7.68
CA ASP A 118 40.15 -3.13 8.87
C ASP A 118 39.38 -2.17 9.79
N GLY A 119 38.72 -1.16 9.20
CA GLY A 119 37.91 -0.18 9.91
C GLY A 119 36.44 -0.60 10.09
N ASP A 120 35.83 -0.27 11.24
CA ASP A 120 34.41 -0.57 11.50
C ASP A 120 33.45 0.15 10.54
N ASN A 121 33.86 1.25 9.89
CA ASN A 121 33.08 1.90 8.84
C ASN A 121 33.06 1.12 7.51
N GLN A 122 33.86 0.06 7.37
CA GLN A 122 33.88 -0.88 6.24
C GLN A 122 33.21 -2.22 6.58
N ARG A 123 32.59 -2.31 7.76
CA ARG A 123 31.95 -3.52 8.29
C ARG A 123 30.44 -3.30 8.31
N TRP A 124 29.70 -4.25 7.76
CA TRP A 124 28.26 -4.15 7.60
C TRP A 124 27.54 -5.33 8.23
N GLU A 125 26.51 -5.07 9.00
CA GLU A 125 25.59 -6.07 9.47
C GLU A 125 24.49 -6.26 8.42
N LEU A 126 24.35 -7.48 7.90
CA LEU A 126 23.25 -7.84 7.01
C LEU A 126 22.11 -8.35 7.87
N LYS A 127 21.17 -7.47 8.20
CA LYS A 127 19.98 -7.81 8.97
C LYS A 127 18.88 -8.23 8.02
N VAL A 128 18.55 -9.52 8.02
CA VAL A 128 17.36 -10.03 7.30
C VAL A 128 16.13 -9.24 7.76
N GLN A 129 15.22 -8.96 6.83
CA GLN A 129 13.98 -8.25 7.10
C GLN A 129 12.80 -9.20 6.90
N SER A 130 11.76 -9.05 7.71
CA SER A 130 10.57 -9.91 7.77
C SER A 130 9.88 -10.08 6.40
N GLY A 131 9.82 -9.02 5.59
CA GLY A 131 9.23 -9.01 4.24
C GLY A 131 10.19 -9.33 3.09
N GLY A 132 11.29 -10.04 3.37
CA GLY A 132 12.34 -10.37 2.41
C GLY A 132 13.37 -9.26 2.19
N GLY A 133 14.58 -9.64 1.78
CA GLY A 133 15.73 -8.74 1.66
C GLY A 133 16.40 -8.41 3.00
N PHE A 134 17.24 -7.37 3.00
CA PHE A 134 18.20 -7.03 4.04
C PHE A 134 18.17 -5.53 4.33
N LYS A 135 18.33 -5.20 5.60
CA LYS A 135 18.90 -3.93 6.02
C LYS A 135 20.40 -4.11 6.13
N ILE A 136 21.16 -3.17 5.60
CA ILE A 136 22.62 -3.21 5.58
C ILE A 136 23.09 -2.10 6.52
N VAL A 137 23.50 -2.46 7.73
CA VAL A 137 23.80 -1.52 8.83
C VAL A 137 25.30 -1.38 8.98
N ASN A 138 25.82 -0.15 9.02
CA ASN A 138 27.23 0.06 9.27
C ASN A 138 27.59 -0.21 10.73
N LYS A 139 28.67 -0.96 10.99
CA LYS A 139 29.10 -1.31 12.35
C LYS A 139 29.48 -0.08 13.18
N ASN A 140 30.18 0.89 12.58
CA ASN A 140 30.68 2.07 13.28
C ASN A 140 29.57 3.05 13.69
N SER A 141 28.60 3.31 12.80
CA SER A 141 27.55 4.31 13.04
C SER A 141 26.22 3.73 13.51
N GLN A 142 25.98 2.43 13.30
CA GLN A 142 24.67 1.79 13.45
C GLN A 142 23.58 2.34 12.49
N HIS A 143 23.99 3.05 11.43
CA HIS A 143 23.09 3.60 10.41
C HIS A 143 22.94 2.66 9.21
N SER A 144 21.80 2.76 8.52
CA SER A 144 21.44 1.95 7.37
C SER A 144 21.95 2.52 6.06
N LEU A 145 22.39 1.63 5.16
CA LEU A 145 22.64 1.93 3.75
C LEU A 145 21.33 2.37 3.07
N THR A 146 21.31 3.60 2.57
CA THR A 146 20.10 4.31 2.14
C THR A 146 20.29 4.85 0.72
N VAL A 147 19.27 4.71 -0.13
CA VAL A 147 19.24 5.35 -1.46
C VAL A 147 18.47 6.67 -1.39
N ALA A 148 19.01 7.73 -2.00
CA ALA A 148 18.43 9.08 -1.97
C ALA A 148 17.21 9.28 -2.88
N GLY A 149 17.01 8.40 -3.87
CA GLY A 149 15.91 8.51 -4.83
C GLY A 149 15.84 7.33 -5.80
N SER A 150 14.91 7.38 -6.74
CA SER A 150 14.66 6.31 -7.72
C SER A 150 15.20 6.61 -9.12
N SER A 151 15.91 7.72 -9.29
CA SER A 151 16.55 8.08 -10.57
C SER A 151 17.92 7.40 -10.72
N ASN A 152 18.30 7.05 -11.95
CA ASN A 152 19.66 6.60 -12.24
C ASN A 152 20.69 7.61 -11.73
N GLY A 153 21.67 7.13 -10.97
CA GLY A 153 22.69 7.95 -10.33
C GLY A 153 22.27 8.57 -9.00
N SER A 154 21.14 8.16 -8.40
CA SER A 154 20.78 8.63 -7.06
C SER A 154 21.83 8.20 -6.04
N ASN A 155 22.18 9.10 -5.13
CA ASN A 155 23.26 8.85 -4.19
C ASN A 155 22.93 7.71 -3.21
N VAL A 156 23.95 6.98 -2.78
CA VAL A 156 23.87 6.03 -1.66
C VAL A 156 24.64 6.59 -0.48
N TYR A 157 23.97 6.63 0.67
CA TYR A 157 24.48 7.26 1.89
C TYR A 157 24.00 6.47 3.11
N GLN A 158 24.48 6.82 4.30
CA GLN A 158 23.95 6.26 5.54
C GLN A 158 22.97 7.21 6.23
N ASN A 159 21.94 6.64 6.83
CA ASN A 159 21.01 7.37 7.70
C ASN A 159 20.53 6.46 8.82
N GLU A 160 20.07 7.04 9.92
CA GLU A 160 19.26 6.35 10.90
C GLU A 160 18.18 5.53 10.19
N ASP A 161 17.97 4.31 10.67
CA ASP A 161 16.97 3.43 10.09
C ASP A 161 15.58 4.00 10.37
N ALA A 162 14.87 4.37 9.31
CA ALA A 162 13.53 4.92 9.36
C ALA A 162 12.50 3.96 8.75
N SER A 163 12.84 2.67 8.66
CA SER A 163 12.01 1.62 8.08
C SER A 163 11.54 1.88 6.65
N LEU A 164 12.31 2.67 5.91
CA LEU A 164 11.98 3.08 4.54
C LEU A 164 12.37 1.99 3.54
N SER A 165 11.58 1.84 2.47
CA SER A 165 11.93 0.95 1.35
C SER A 165 13.28 1.29 0.70
N SER A 166 13.70 2.56 0.74
CA SER A 166 15.01 3.03 0.29
C SER A 166 16.19 2.50 1.13
N GLN A 167 15.93 1.89 2.28
CA GLN A 167 16.91 1.28 3.19
C GLN A 167 16.83 -0.25 3.21
N ARG A 168 16.12 -0.85 2.24
CA ARG A 168 15.89 -2.29 2.15
C ARG A 168 16.47 -2.81 0.84
N TRP A 169 17.16 -3.94 0.89
CA TRP A 169 17.99 -4.44 -0.20
C TRP A 169 17.80 -5.93 -0.40
N TYR A 170 17.45 -6.37 -1.60
CA TYR A 170 17.53 -7.78 -1.98
C TYR A 170 18.96 -8.11 -2.39
N ILE A 171 19.52 -9.20 -1.86
CA ILE A 171 20.91 -9.60 -2.15
C ILE A 171 20.87 -10.90 -2.95
N ASN A 172 21.12 -10.79 -4.25
CA ASN A 172 20.82 -11.85 -5.20
C ASN A 172 22.13 -12.45 -5.73
N PRO A 173 22.27 -13.79 -5.76
CA PRO A 173 23.50 -14.41 -6.24
C PRO A 173 23.66 -14.15 -7.75
N VAL A 174 24.88 -13.86 -8.19
CA VAL A 174 25.19 -13.73 -9.64
C VAL A 174 25.16 -15.10 -10.33
N SER A 175 25.44 -16.18 -9.59
CA SER A 175 25.37 -17.55 -10.06
C SER A 175 24.61 -18.43 -9.07
N GLY A 176 23.52 -19.07 -9.52
CA GLY A 176 22.64 -19.91 -8.68
C GLY A 176 21.24 -19.29 -8.49
N SER A 177 20.36 -20.02 -7.79
CA SER A 177 19.03 -19.55 -7.37
C SER A 177 18.96 -19.39 -5.86
N CYS A 178 18.01 -18.61 -5.35
CA CYS A 178 17.84 -18.41 -3.91
C CYS A 178 17.68 -19.76 -3.17
N GLY A 179 18.39 -19.95 -2.05
CA GLY A 179 18.13 -21.06 -1.13
C GLY A 179 18.80 -22.40 -1.41
N ASP A 180 19.83 -22.47 -2.27
CA ASP A 180 20.60 -23.69 -2.44
C ASP A 180 21.63 -23.86 -1.29
N SER A 181 21.15 -24.28 -0.11
CA SER A 181 21.93 -25.01 0.90
C SER A 181 21.07 -25.60 2.03
N SER A 182 21.41 -26.82 2.40
CA SER A 182 20.73 -27.74 3.31
C SER A 182 20.70 -27.32 4.80
N SER A 183 19.50 -27.38 5.38
CA SER A 183 19.11 -27.73 6.76
C SER A 183 19.56 -26.91 8.00
N SER A 184 18.52 -26.54 8.77
CA SER A 184 18.33 -26.57 10.25
C SER A 184 18.27 -25.25 11.05
N SER A 185 17.22 -25.22 11.88
CA SER A 185 16.60 -24.24 12.78
C SER A 185 17.47 -23.37 13.70
N GLY A 186 16.97 -22.17 14.03
CA GLY A 186 17.33 -21.42 15.25
C GLY A 186 16.88 -19.95 15.24
N SER A 187 15.85 -19.64 16.03
CA SER A 187 15.19 -18.33 16.25
C SER A 187 16.06 -17.32 17.02
N SER A 188 15.90 -16.01 16.75
CA SER A 188 15.74 -14.95 17.78
C SER A 188 15.47 -13.55 17.19
N SER A 189 14.32 -12.98 17.60
CA SER A 189 13.90 -11.55 17.59
C SER A 189 14.80 -10.69 18.52
N PRO A 190 14.72 -9.32 18.59
CA PRO A 190 13.51 -8.44 18.56
C PRO A 190 13.72 -7.17 17.67
N ASP A 191 12.85 -6.18 17.47
CA ASP A 191 11.66 -5.62 18.15
C ASP A 191 11.02 -4.58 17.18
N THR A 192 9.68 -4.42 17.12
CA THR A 192 8.99 -3.44 16.24
C THR A 192 7.74 -2.81 16.89
N SER A 193 7.80 -1.49 17.13
CA SER A 193 6.62 -0.65 17.40
C SER A 193 6.63 0.65 16.59
N SER A 194 6.27 0.57 15.30
CA SER A 194 5.69 1.67 14.50
C SER A 194 5.39 1.19 13.08
N SER A 195 4.12 0.91 12.76
CA SER A 195 3.71 0.46 11.42
C SER A 195 3.56 1.63 10.44
N SER A 196 4.62 1.88 9.65
CA SER A 196 4.61 2.78 8.46
C SER A 196 4.59 1.99 7.14
N ALA A 197 3.98 0.81 7.12
CA ALA A 197 4.49 -0.29 6.31
C ALA A 197 4.39 -0.20 4.78
N ALA A 198 3.66 0.70 4.10
CA ALA A 198 3.33 0.53 2.66
C ALA A 198 2.68 -0.86 2.35
N PRO A 199 1.89 -1.03 1.27
CA PRO A 199 1.32 -2.33 0.96
C PRO A 199 2.42 -3.35 0.72
N THR A 200 2.27 -4.57 1.24
CA THR A 200 3.19 -5.63 0.82
C THR A 200 2.88 -5.99 -0.63
N ALA A 201 3.85 -5.79 -1.51
CA ALA A 201 3.76 -6.14 -2.93
C ALA A 201 3.34 -7.62 -3.14
N ASP A 202 3.60 -8.47 -2.15
CA ASP A 202 3.24 -9.89 -2.13
C ASP A 202 1.75 -10.13 -1.89
N ALA A 203 1.10 -9.37 -0.99
CA ALA A 203 -0.35 -9.42 -0.80
C ALA A 203 -1.12 -8.87 -2.02
N ALA A 204 -0.62 -7.78 -2.63
CA ALA A 204 -1.15 -7.23 -3.87
C ALA A 204 -0.96 -8.21 -5.06
N ARG A 205 0.19 -8.89 -5.13
CA ARG A 205 0.51 -9.92 -6.14
C ARG A 205 -0.36 -11.17 -6.01
N MET A 206 -0.71 -11.59 -4.78
CA MET A 206 -1.65 -12.70 -4.56
C MET A 206 -3.10 -12.36 -4.96
N ALA A 207 -3.45 -11.07 -5.03
CA ALA A 207 -4.82 -10.58 -5.29
C ALA A 207 -5.07 -10.07 -6.72
N GLY A 208 -4.03 -9.91 -7.55
CA GLY A 208 -4.15 -9.37 -8.91
C GLY A 208 -4.43 -7.86 -8.96
N ALA A 209 -4.11 -7.11 -7.91
CA ALA A 209 -4.18 -5.65 -7.88
C ALA A 209 -2.89 -5.03 -8.45
N ASN A 210 -2.93 -3.74 -8.85
CA ASN A 210 -1.70 -3.00 -9.17
C ASN A 210 -0.77 -3.06 -7.95
N SER A 211 0.40 -3.68 -8.13
CA SER A 211 1.38 -3.88 -7.07
C SER A 211 2.14 -2.61 -6.68
N GLU A 212 1.90 -1.50 -7.37
CA GLU A 212 2.56 -0.21 -7.12
C GLU A 212 1.56 0.94 -7.25
N PRO A 213 1.50 1.88 -6.28
CA PRO A 213 0.88 3.17 -6.52
C PRO A 213 1.48 3.81 -7.77
N LEU A 214 0.64 4.39 -8.61
CA LEU A 214 1.08 5.18 -9.76
C LEU A 214 1.55 6.53 -9.26
N THR A 215 2.66 6.52 -8.52
CA THR A 215 3.23 7.76 -8.03
C THR A 215 4.08 8.45 -9.09
N ASN A 216 4.32 7.86 -10.27
CA ASN A 216 5.17 8.48 -11.31
C ASN A 216 6.56 8.91 -10.77
N GLY A 217 7.10 8.16 -9.80
CA GLY A 217 8.34 8.51 -9.10
C GLY A 217 8.20 9.57 -8.01
N TYR A 218 6.98 10.07 -7.75
CA TYR A 218 6.68 10.91 -6.60
C TYR A 218 6.64 10.06 -5.32
N PRO A 219 7.15 10.57 -4.19
CA PRO A 219 6.90 9.96 -2.90
C PRO A 219 5.40 9.98 -2.58
N SER A 220 4.97 9.10 -1.68
CA SER A 220 3.62 9.11 -1.08
C SER A 220 3.26 10.39 -0.32
N PHE A 221 4.24 11.27 -0.12
CA PHE A 221 4.09 12.56 0.50
C PHE A 221 4.93 13.56 -0.29
N ILE A 222 4.32 14.56 -0.92
CA ILE A 222 5.04 15.53 -1.75
C ILE A 222 5.70 16.57 -0.85
N THR A 223 7.01 16.41 -0.61
CA THR A 223 7.81 17.30 0.25
C THR A 223 8.37 18.53 -0.44
N SER A 224 8.39 18.55 -1.78
CA SER A 224 9.08 19.59 -2.54
C SER A 224 8.28 20.03 -3.76
N VAL A 225 8.40 21.32 -4.06
CA VAL A 225 7.69 21.98 -5.15
C VAL A 225 8.45 21.74 -6.46
N LYS A 226 7.74 21.23 -7.48
CA LYS A 226 8.24 21.17 -8.85
C LYS A 226 8.24 22.56 -9.50
N SER A 227 9.36 22.95 -10.11
CA SER A 227 9.54 24.28 -10.70
C SER A 227 8.67 24.57 -11.92
N ASP A 228 8.22 23.52 -12.61
CA ASP A 228 7.35 23.56 -13.79
C ASP A 228 5.88 23.26 -13.46
N ALA A 229 5.52 23.18 -12.17
CA ALA A 229 4.14 22.94 -11.76
C ALA A 229 3.24 24.17 -11.98
N THR A 230 1.98 23.90 -12.30
CA THR A 230 0.92 24.90 -12.28
C THR A 230 0.46 25.09 -10.84
N VAL A 231 0.53 26.32 -10.32
CA VAL A 231 0.06 26.65 -8.96
C VAL A 231 -1.23 27.46 -9.04
N VAL A 232 -2.27 27.02 -8.34
CA VAL A 232 -3.61 27.61 -8.39
C VAL A 232 -4.10 27.97 -6.98
N SER A 233 -4.78 29.10 -6.86
CA SER A 233 -5.28 29.63 -5.58
C SER A 233 -6.74 30.12 -5.65
N THR A 234 -7.44 29.81 -6.74
CA THR A 234 -8.86 30.15 -6.93
C THR A 234 -9.58 28.95 -7.52
N LEU A 235 -10.89 28.83 -7.26
CA LEU A 235 -11.70 27.72 -7.80
C LEU A 235 -11.66 27.68 -9.33
N ALA A 236 -11.80 28.84 -9.98
CA ALA A 236 -11.71 28.94 -11.43
C ALA A 236 -10.34 28.45 -11.94
N GLY A 237 -9.25 28.84 -11.26
CA GLY A 237 -7.90 28.37 -11.60
C GLY A 237 -7.74 26.86 -11.44
N VAL A 238 -8.29 26.26 -10.38
CA VAL A 238 -8.29 24.80 -10.17
C VAL A 238 -9.01 24.10 -11.32
N VAL A 239 -10.22 24.53 -11.64
CA VAL A 239 -11.04 23.93 -12.71
C VAL A 239 -10.36 24.09 -14.08
N ASP A 240 -9.81 25.27 -14.37
CA ASP A 240 -9.09 25.53 -15.61
C ASP A 240 -7.83 24.66 -15.73
N ALA A 241 -7.06 24.52 -14.65
CA ALA A 241 -5.86 23.67 -14.64
C ALA A 241 -6.21 22.19 -14.89
N ILE A 242 -7.26 21.68 -14.23
CA ILE A 242 -7.75 20.30 -14.44
C ILE A 242 -8.17 20.08 -15.91
N ASN A 243 -8.94 21.01 -16.47
CA ASN A 243 -9.47 20.91 -17.83
C ASN A 243 -8.38 20.95 -18.92
N ASN A 244 -7.23 21.57 -18.62
CA ASN A 244 -6.11 21.71 -19.55
C ASN A 244 -4.96 20.73 -19.27
N ALA A 245 -5.06 19.93 -18.21
CA ALA A 245 -3.99 19.02 -17.81
C ALA A 245 -3.67 17.98 -18.88
N SER A 246 -2.36 17.76 -19.08
CA SER A 246 -1.76 16.78 -19.97
C SER A 246 -0.90 15.78 -19.17
N ALA A 247 -0.66 14.60 -19.75
CA ALA A 247 0.09 13.54 -19.09
C ALA A 247 1.47 14.01 -18.57
N GLY A 248 1.66 13.91 -17.24
CA GLY A 248 2.88 14.31 -16.54
C GLY A 248 2.79 15.68 -15.86
N ASP A 249 1.72 16.45 -16.09
CA ASP A 249 1.53 17.76 -15.46
C ASP A 249 1.37 17.63 -13.94
N VAL A 250 1.84 18.65 -13.22
CA VAL A 250 1.68 18.80 -11.78
C VAL A 250 0.90 20.08 -11.50
N ILE A 251 -0.19 19.94 -10.74
CA ILE A 251 -1.06 21.02 -10.32
C ILE A 251 -1.03 21.09 -8.79
N TYR A 252 -0.52 22.19 -8.25
CA TYR A 252 -0.57 22.48 -6.82
C TYR A 252 -1.71 23.43 -6.47
N ILE A 253 -2.54 23.03 -5.52
CA ILE A 253 -3.62 23.81 -4.95
C ILE A 253 -3.12 24.47 -3.66
N ARG A 254 -3.23 25.78 -3.56
CA ARG A 254 -2.93 26.53 -2.32
C ARG A 254 -3.94 26.20 -1.23
N GLU A 255 -3.52 26.31 0.03
CA GLU A 255 -4.43 26.26 1.18
C GLU A 255 -5.61 27.24 1.03
N GLY A 256 -6.75 26.86 1.62
CA GLY A 256 -7.95 27.68 1.65
C GLY A 256 -9.22 26.88 1.43
N THR A 257 -10.35 27.55 1.58
CA THR A 257 -11.67 26.96 1.30
C THR A 257 -12.18 27.43 -0.06
N TYR A 258 -12.53 26.47 -0.90
CA TYR A 258 -13.10 26.64 -2.22
C TYR A 258 -14.58 26.26 -2.15
N TYR A 259 -15.44 27.03 -2.82
CA TYR A 259 -16.90 26.85 -2.77
C TYR A 259 -17.50 26.54 -4.15
N PRO A 260 -17.40 25.30 -4.64
CA PRO A 260 -17.98 24.94 -5.92
C PRO A 260 -19.52 24.85 -5.84
N SER A 261 -20.19 25.36 -6.87
CA SER A 261 -21.63 25.17 -7.09
C SER A 261 -21.94 24.00 -8.02
N ASP A 262 -20.92 23.44 -8.67
CA ASP A 262 -21.02 22.45 -9.73
C ASP A 262 -19.96 21.37 -9.57
N THR A 263 -20.23 20.17 -10.09
CA THR A 263 -19.33 19.03 -10.02
C THR A 263 -18.02 19.36 -10.74
N ILE A 264 -16.89 19.13 -10.06
CA ILE A 264 -15.56 19.23 -10.65
C ILE A 264 -15.27 17.93 -11.41
N LYS A 265 -15.09 18.04 -12.73
CA LYS A 265 -14.89 16.89 -13.61
C LYS A 265 -13.41 16.74 -13.96
N ILE A 266 -12.88 15.53 -13.78
CA ILE A 266 -11.51 15.16 -14.20
C ILE A 266 -11.63 14.16 -15.35
N GLN A 267 -11.32 14.60 -16.57
CA GLN A 267 -11.60 13.84 -17.80
C GLN A 267 -10.36 13.54 -18.65
N ASN A 268 -9.35 14.41 -18.64
CA ASN A 268 -8.09 14.16 -19.35
C ASN A 268 -7.26 13.13 -18.59
N SER A 269 -6.67 12.16 -19.28
CA SER A 269 -5.89 11.10 -18.63
C SER A 269 -4.39 11.34 -18.72
N GLY A 270 -3.67 10.90 -17.70
CA GLY A 270 -2.24 10.67 -17.79
C GLY A 270 -1.92 9.39 -18.56
N THR A 271 -0.69 8.90 -18.41
CA THR A 271 -0.27 7.57 -18.86
C THR A 271 0.41 6.82 -17.73
N SER A 272 0.64 5.52 -17.90
CA SER A 272 1.34 4.67 -16.92
C SER A 272 2.74 5.16 -16.55
N THR A 273 3.38 5.97 -17.41
CA THR A 273 4.71 6.55 -17.19
C THR A 273 4.70 8.05 -16.97
N LYS A 274 3.52 8.69 -17.04
CA LYS A 274 3.31 10.14 -16.89
C LYS A 274 1.94 10.39 -16.30
N ALA A 275 1.75 10.01 -15.05
CA ALA A 275 0.53 10.34 -14.32
C ALA A 275 0.41 11.86 -14.13
N ILE A 276 -0.82 12.37 -14.09
CA ILE A 276 -1.11 13.77 -13.76
C ILE A 276 -1.23 13.90 -12.26
N VAL A 277 -0.61 14.91 -11.65
CA VAL A 277 -0.66 15.14 -10.20
C VAL A 277 -1.55 16.33 -9.88
N LEU A 278 -2.51 16.14 -8.98
CA LEU A 278 -3.30 17.19 -8.35
C LEU A 278 -3.09 17.12 -6.85
N SER A 279 -2.39 18.09 -6.28
CA SER A 279 -1.91 18.00 -4.90
C SER A 279 -2.05 19.33 -4.16
N VAL A 280 -2.21 19.28 -2.85
CA VAL A 280 -1.90 20.44 -1.99
C VAL A 280 -0.47 20.94 -2.26
N TYR A 281 -0.28 22.25 -2.21
CA TYR A 281 1.06 22.83 -2.30
C TYR A 281 1.92 22.37 -1.11
N PRO A 282 3.13 21.84 -1.32
CA PRO A 282 3.99 21.37 -0.23
C PRO A 282 4.23 22.42 0.87
N GLY A 283 3.82 22.09 2.09
CA GLY A 283 3.95 22.94 3.27
C GLY A 283 2.73 23.82 3.58
N ASP A 284 1.73 23.86 2.71
CA ASP A 284 0.44 24.51 2.97
C ASP A 284 -0.48 23.60 3.81
N ASP A 285 -1.44 24.20 4.51
CA ASP A 285 -2.56 23.45 5.12
C ASP A 285 -3.47 22.83 4.03
N ARG A 286 -4.24 21.81 4.42
CA ARG A 286 -5.13 21.07 3.50
C ARG A 286 -6.18 22.00 2.88
N PRO A 287 -6.27 22.09 1.53
CA PRO A 287 -7.36 22.77 0.86
C PRO A 287 -8.69 22.09 1.15
N VAL A 288 -9.77 22.86 1.29
CA VAL A 288 -11.12 22.33 1.52
C VAL A 288 -12.02 22.72 0.36
N PHE A 289 -12.59 21.73 -0.32
CA PHE A 289 -13.67 21.93 -1.28
C PHE A 289 -15.01 21.73 -0.58
N ASP A 290 -15.65 22.84 -0.19
CA ASP A 290 -16.97 22.86 0.45
C ASP A 290 -18.05 23.06 -0.62
N PHE A 291 -18.75 21.97 -0.92
CA PHE A 291 -19.81 21.91 -1.92
C PHE A 291 -21.20 22.27 -1.37
N SER A 292 -21.31 22.94 -0.21
CA SER A 292 -22.60 23.32 0.41
C SER A 292 -23.51 24.21 -0.45
N ALA A 293 -23.01 24.73 -1.57
CA ALA A 293 -23.83 25.40 -2.57
C ALA A 293 -24.69 24.43 -3.41
N MET A 294 -24.38 23.12 -3.40
CA MET A 294 -25.16 22.08 -4.06
C MET A 294 -26.35 21.64 -3.21
N SER A 295 -27.50 21.41 -3.84
CA SER A 295 -28.58 20.65 -3.24
C SER A 295 -28.34 19.15 -3.35
N GLU A 296 -28.95 18.35 -2.48
CA GLU A 296 -28.93 16.89 -2.62
C GLU A 296 -29.59 16.44 -3.93
N SER A 297 -28.85 15.69 -4.75
CA SER A 297 -29.27 15.15 -6.05
C SER A 297 -28.19 14.22 -6.59
N SER A 298 -28.57 13.09 -7.19
CA SER A 298 -27.63 12.12 -7.79
C SER A 298 -26.75 12.66 -8.94
N SER A 299 -26.97 13.89 -9.40
CA SER A 299 -26.09 14.58 -10.34
C SER A 299 -25.04 15.48 -9.67
N ASN A 300 -25.16 15.77 -8.38
CA ASN A 300 -24.42 16.80 -7.66
C ASN A 300 -23.24 16.22 -6.86
N ARG A 301 -22.41 15.46 -7.56
CA ARG A 301 -21.17 14.89 -7.00
C ARG A 301 -20.15 16.00 -6.77
N GLY A 302 -19.27 15.84 -5.79
CA GLY A 302 -18.16 16.76 -5.57
C GLY A 302 -17.17 16.69 -6.74
N PHE A 303 -16.40 15.60 -6.77
CA PHE A 303 -15.48 15.27 -7.86
C PHE A 303 -15.99 14.08 -8.68
N GLN A 304 -16.03 14.23 -10.00
CA GLN A 304 -16.28 13.12 -10.93
C GLN A 304 -15.03 12.82 -11.74
N VAL A 305 -14.40 11.67 -11.47
CA VAL A 305 -13.11 11.28 -12.03
C VAL A 305 -13.32 10.14 -13.02
N SER A 306 -13.45 10.49 -14.31
CA SER A 306 -13.53 9.51 -15.40
C SER A 306 -12.18 9.24 -16.07
N ALA A 307 -11.16 10.03 -15.71
CA ALA A 307 -9.82 9.93 -16.24
C ALA A 307 -9.01 8.79 -15.60
N ASN A 308 -7.97 8.36 -16.31
CA ASN A 308 -6.99 7.39 -15.84
C ASN A 308 -5.66 8.05 -15.47
N TYR A 309 -4.85 7.39 -14.65
CA TYR A 309 -3.48 7.80 -14.34
C TYR A 309 -3.37 9.19 -13.71
N TRP A 310 -4.19 9.45 -12.69
CA TRP A 310 -4.05 10.59 -11.80
C TRP A 310 -3.50 10.20 -10.43
N HIS A 311 -2.71 11.09 -9.82
CA HIS A 311 -2.40 11.08 -8.40
C HIS A 311 -3.07 12.31 -7.77
N ILE A 312 -4.09 12.08 -6.96
CA ILE A 312 -4.88 13.11 -6.27
C ILE A 312 -4.54 13.05 -4.80
N TYR A 313 -4.05 14.16 -4.24
CA TYR A 313 -3.35 14.15 -2.95
C TYR A 313 -3.71 15.33 -2.03
N GLY A 314 -4.03 15.02 -0.77
CA GLY A 314 -3.83 15.94 0.36
C GLY A 314 -4.85 17.07 0.53
N PHE A 315 -6.08 16.92 0.05
CA PHE A 315 -7.15 17.89 0.25
C PHE A 315 -8.49 17.25 0.63
N ASP A 316 -9.45 18.09 1.02
CA ASP A 316 -10.71 17.66 1.62
C ASP A 316 -11.89 17.94 0.69
N ILE A 317 -12.87 17.04 0.69
CA ILE A 317 -14.12 17.16 -0.05
C ILE A 317 -15.29 17.02 0.93
N THR A 318 -16.11 18.05 1.03
CA THR A 318 -17.23 18.07 1.98
C THR A 318 -18.50 18.65 1.40
N LYS A 319 -19.64 18.16 1.92
CA LYS A 319 -20.99 18.66 1.61
C LYS A 319 -21.34 18.62 0.13
N ALA A 320 -20.82 17.65 -0.61
CA ALA A 320 -21.34 17.36 -1.95
C ALA A 320 -22.81 16.95 -1.85
N GLY A 321 -23.61 17.32 -2.85
CA GLY A 321 -25.03 16.94 -2.93
C GLY A 321 -25.26 15.47 -3.30
N ASP A 322 -24.20 14.69 -3.46
CA ASP A 322 -24.16 13.26 -3.77
C ASP A 322 -22.83 12.73 -3.24
N ASN A 323 -22.17 11.80 -3.94
CA ASN A 323 -20.85 11.32 -3.55
C ASN A 323 -19.83 12.47 -3.44
N GLY A 324 -18.94 12.40 -2.45
CA GLY A 324 -17.78 13.30 -2.39
C GLY A 324 -16.90 13.13 -3.63
N MET A 325 -16.53 11.89 -3.94
CA MET A 325 -15.83 11.51 -5.17
C MET A 325 -16.48 10.29 -5.84
N TYR A 326 -16.82 10.44 -7.12
CA TYR A 326 -17.28 9.35 -7.98
C TYR A 326 -16.21 9.00 -9.01
N LEU A 327 -15.57 7.84 -8.81
CA LEU A 327 -14.41 7.36 -9.57
C LEU A 327 -14.84 6.28 -10.56
N THR A 328 -14.82 6.60 -11.85
CA THR A 328 -15.09 5.65 -12.94
C THR A 328 -13.86 5.35 -13.79
N GLY A 329 -12.83 6.19 -13.66
CA GLY A 329 -11.53 5.92 -14.26
C GLY A 329 -10.76 4.82 -13.53
N SER A 330 -9.65 4.42 -14.14
CA SER A 330 -8.81 3.32 -13.71
C SER A 330 -7.37 3.78 -13.52
N HIS A 331 -6.58 3.01 -12.76
CA HIS A 331 -5.16 3.31 -12.55
C HIS A 331 -4.95 4.71 -11.92
N ASN A 332 -5.83 5.13 -11.00
CA ASN A 332 -5.65 6.37 -10.24
C ASN A 332 -5.14 6.06 -8.83
N THR A 333 -4.36 6.98 -8.28
CA THR A 333 -3.96 7.00 -6.86
C THR A 333 -4.70 8.14 -6.16
N ILE A 334 -5.51 7.81 -5.17
CA ILE A 334 -6.22 8.76 -4.32
C ILE A 334 -5.61 8.66 -2.93
N GLU A 335 -4.84 9.66 -2.52
CA GLU A 335 -3.97 9.54 -1.35
C GLU A 335 -4.14 10.68 -0.38
N PHE A 336 -4.21 10.34 0.91
CA PHE A 336 -4.31 11.31 1.99
C PHE A 336 -5.46 12.32 1.78
N MET A 337 -6.62 11.83 1.35
CA MET A 337 -7.83 12.62 1.11
C MET A 337 -8.81 12.47 2.28
N GLU A 338 -9.62 13.49 2.52
CA GLU A 338 -10.77 13.39 3.44
C GLU A 338 -12.09 13.61 2.71
N PHE A 339 -13.06 12.73 2.94
CA PHE A 339 -14.41 12.82 2.38
C PHE A 339 -15.43 12.85 3.52
N TYR A 340 -16.05 14.00 3.79
CA TYR A 340 -16.94 14.09 4.94
C TYR A 340 -18.18 14.94 4.75
N GLU A 341 -19.25 14.57 5.45
CA GLU A 341 -20.55 15.26 5.40
C GLU A 341 -21.11 15.40 3.98
N ASN A 342 -20.79 14.48 3.09
CA ASN A 342 -21.40 14.41 1.76
C ASN A 342 -22.78 13.76 1.85
N SER A 343 -23.68 14.14 0.93
CA SER A 343 -25.06 13.65 0.88
C SER A 343 -25.21 12.27 0.24
N ASP A 344 -24.12 11.55 0.01
CA ASP A 344 -24.02 10.13 -0.34
C ASP A 344 -22.59 9.68 0.05
N THR A 345 -22.18 8.48 -0.37
CA THR A 345 -20.89 7.85 -0.14
C THR A 345 -19.71 8.80 -0.32
N GLY A 346 -18.79 8.84 0.63
CA GLY A 346 -17.62 9.72 0.57
C GLY A 346 -16.77 9.52 -0.69
N LEU A 347 -16.32 8.29 -0.95
CA LEU A 347 -15.69 7.91 -2.22
C LEU A 347 -16.29 6.60 -2.76
N GLN A 348 -16.86 6.66 -3.96
CA GLN A 348 -17.41 5.51 -4.66
C GLN A 348 -16.67 5.23 -5.97
N ILE A 349 -16.22 3.99 -6.14
CA ILE A 349 -15.69 3.43 -7.38
C ILE A 349 -16.79 2.60 -8.05
N SER A 350 -17.08 2.88 -9.31
CA SER A 350 -18.17 2.24 -10.07
C SER A 350 -17.90 2.34 -11.58
N SER A 351 -18.83 1.84 -12.41
CA SER A 351 -18.85 2.08 -13.87
C SER A 351 -17.54 1.70 -14.58
N GLY A 352 -16.98 0.55 -14.22
CA GLY A 352 -15.76 0.00 -14.80
C GLY A 352 -14.46 0.49 -14.17
N GLY A 353 -14.51 1.40 -13.20
CA GLY A 353 -13.33 1.87 -12.48
C GLY A 353 -12.55 0.70 -11.86
N ALA A 354 -11.30 0.53 -12.28
CA ALA A 354 -10.48 -0.64 -11.99
C ALA A 354 -9.06 -0.22 -11.61
N TYR A 355 -8.39 -1.07 -10.83
CA TYR A 355 -6.98 -0.89 -10.52
C TYR A 355 -6.64 0.49 -9.90
N ASN A 356 -7.57 1.08 -9.16
CA ASN A 356 -7.31 2.31 -8.41
C ASN A 356 -6.72 1.98 -7.04
N PHE A 357 -5.86 2.85 -6.54
CA PHE A 357 -5.22 2.73 -5.24
C PHE A 357 -5.62 3.89 -4.34
N ILE A 358 -6.36 3.57 -3.29
CA ILE A 358 -6.91 4.52 -2.34
C ILE A 358 -6.09 4.34 -1.06
N LYS A 359 -5.33 5.36 -0.69
CA LYS A 359 -4.32 5.25 0.35
C LYS A 359 -4.50 6.32 1.41
N ASN A 360 -4.35 5.93 2.68
CA ASN A 360 -4.24 6.83 3.81
C ASN A 360 -5.39 7.87 3.86
N SER A 361 -6.57 7.50 3.38
CA SER A 361 -7.69 8.42 3.22
C SER A 361 -8.76 8.14 4.27
N ASP A 362 -9.49 9.19 4.65
CA ASP A 362 -10.55 9.16 5.65
C ASP A 362 -11.90 9.47 5.03
N SER A 363 -12.95 8.76 5.44
CA SER A 363 -14.32 9.02 4.97
C SER A 363 -15.32 8.91 6.11
N TYR A 364 -16.02 10.01 6.42
CA TYR A 364 -16.76 10.07 7.68
C TYR A 364 -17.94 11.04 7.69
N TYR A 365 -18.94 10.77 8.53
CA TYR A 365 -20.15 11.59 8.66
C TYR A 365 -20.93 11.79 7.36
N ASN A 366 -20.71 10.97 6.33
CA ASN A 366 -21.48 11.02 5.11
C ASN A 366 -22.89 10.49 5.39
N ALA A 367 -23.91 11.22 4.92
CA ALA A 367 -25.31 10.94 5.19
C ALA A 367 -26.22 11.55 4.11
N ASP A 368 -27.01 10.71 3.45
CA ASP A 368 -28.09 11.11 2.54
C ASP A 368 -29.40 11.35 3.29
N SER A 369 -30.31 12.13 2.69
CA SER A 369 -31.60 12.46 3.31
C SER A 369 -32.56 11.28 3.42
N SER A 370 -32.34 10.19 2.67
CA SER A 370 -33.12 8.95 2.79
C SER A 370 -32.67 8.05 3.95
N LEU A 371 -31.57 8.40 4.62
CA LEU A 371 -31.03 7.71 5.79
C LEU A 371 -30.56 6.27 5.52
N GLU A 372 -30.16 5.93 4.29
CA GLU A 372 -29.90 4.53 3.89
C GLU A 372 -28.65 4.28 3.02
N ASN A 373 -28.10 5.25 2.28
CA ASN A 373 -27.19 4.94 1.16
C ASN A 373 -25.74 5.42 1.32
N ALA A 374 -25.47 6.32 2.27
CA ALA A 374 -24.18 6.99 2.37
C ALA A 374 -23.13 6.16 3.13
N ASP A 375 -22.25 5.50 2.37
CA ASP A 375 -21.10 4.77 2.90
C ASP A 375 -19.89 5.67 3.17
N GLY A 376 -18.88 5.12 3.84
CA GLY A 376 -17.55 5.70 3.85
C GLY A 376 -16.87 5.55 2.49
N PHE A 377 -16.52 4.31 2.16
CA PHE A 377 -15.90 3.93 0.89
C PHE A 377 -16.75 2.89 0.19
N ALA A 378 -16.79 2.92 -1.14
CA ALA A 378 -17.46 1.87 -1.87
C ALA A 378 -16.73 1.48 -3.15
N ALA A 379 -16.64 0.18 -3.40
CA ALA A 379 -16.23 -0.40 -4.67
C ALA A 379 -17.41 -1.24 -5.16
N LYS A 380 -18.42 -0.55 -5.71
CA LYS A 380 -19.79 -1.07 -5.82
C LYS A 380 -20.44 -0.85 -7.18
N LEU A 381 -21.63 -1.41 -7.32
CA LEU A 381 -22.43 -1.46 -8.54
C LEU A 381 -21.67 -2.16 -9.67
N THR A 382 -21.31 -1.44 -10.72
CA THR A 382 -20.63 -1.95 -11.92
C THR A 382 -19.11 -1.70 -11.87
N VAL A 383 -18.52 -1.76 -10.67
CA VAL A 383 -17.08 -1.56 -10.44
C VAL A 383 -16.22 -2.56 -11.24
N GLY A 384 -14.99 -2.17 -11.58
CA GLY A 384 -13.98 -3.05 -12.12
C GLY A 384 -13.16 -3.76 -11.04
N THR A 385 -12.24 -4.64 -11.46
CA THR A 385 -11.39 -5.42 -10.56
C THR A 385 -10.09 -4.69 -10.18
N GLY A 386 -9.41 -5.16 -9.14
CA GLY A 386 -8.05 -4.76 -8.78
C GLY A 386 -7.96 -3.45 -7.99
N ASN A 387 -9.10 -2.92 -7.52
CA ASN A 387 -9.10 -1.76 -6.64
C ASN A 387 -8.54 -2.12 -5.26
N TYR A 388 -7.77 -1.21 -4.69
CA TYR A 388 -6.97 -1.46 -3.50
C TYR A 388 -7.08 -0.31 -2.52
N PHE A 389 -7.44 -0.60 -1.27
CA PHE A 389 -7.49 0.35 -0.16
C PHE A 389 -6.39 0.03 0.86
N TYR A 390 -5.58 1.03 1.21
CA TYR A 390 -4.49 0.88 2.17
C TYR A 390 -4.56 1.96 3.23
N GLY A 391 -4.49 1.62 4.52
CA GLY A 391 -4.38 2.63 5.59
C GLY A 391 -5.61 3.54 5.70
N CYS A 392 -6.76 3.12 5.16
CA CYS A 392 -7.97 3.96 5.10
C CYS A 392 -8.80 3.83 6.37
N ARG A 393 -9.56 4.86 6.73
CA ARG A 393 -10.51 4.78 7.84
C ARG A 393 -11.86 5.31 7.42
N ALA A 394 -12.92 4.60 7.77
CA ALA A 394 -14.27 5.11 7.63
C ALA A 394 -15.01 5.03 8.95
N TRP A 395 -15.62 6.15 9.36
CA TRP A 395 -16.35 6.19 10.61
C TRP A 395 -17.61 7.03 10.58
N ASN A 396 -18.62 6.58 11.35
CA ASN A 396 -19.87 7.31 11.49
C ASN A 396 -20.48 7.72 10.15
N ASN A 397 -20.30 6.90 9.12
CA ASN A 397 -21.10 6.98 7.91
C ASN A 397 -22.45 6.34 8.20
N LEU A 398 -23.48 6.88 7.56
CA LEU A 398 -24.86 6.56 7.84
C LEU A 398 -25.22 5.11 7.48
N ASP A 399 -24.70 4.59 6.37
CA ASP A 399 -24.87 3.20 5.95
C ASP A 399 -23.67 2.35 6.40
N ASP A 400 -22.72 2.02 5.53
CA ASP A 400 -21.56 1.21 5.92
C ASP A 400 -20.24 1.98 5.96
N GLY A 401 -19.24 1.36 6.59
CA GLY A 401 -17.86 1.79 6.45
C GLY A 401 -17.31 1.53 5.05
N PHE A 402 -17.46 0.29 4.58
CA PHE A 402 -17.14 -0.13 3.22
C PHE A 402 -18.28 -0.94 2.62
N ASP A 403 -18.69 -0.58 1.39
CA ASP A 403 -19.70 -1.30 0.61
C ASP A 403 -19.12 -1.90 -0.70
N GLY A 404 -19.24 -3.22 -0.82
CA GLY A 404 -18.89 -4.02 -2.00
C GLY A 404 -20.08 -4.47 -2.85
N TYR A 405 -21.29 -3.95 -2.64
CA TYR A 405 -22.51 -4.37 -3.35
C TYR A 405 -22.38 -4.29 -4.87
N LEU A 406 -22.89 -5.26 -5.63
CA LEU A 406 -22.74 -5.31 -7.08
C LEU A 406 -24.08 -5.17 -7.82
N ARG A 407 -24.00 -4.60 -9.03
CA ARG A 407 -25.03 -4.66 -10.07
C ARG A 407 -24.38 -5.13 -11.37
N ASP A 408 -25.18 -5.72 -12.26
CA ASP A 408 -24.72 -6.50 -13.42
C ASP A 408 -23.43 -5.96 -14.08
N ASN A 409 -22.33 -6.68 -13.86
CA ASN A 409 -20.99 -6.39 -14.35
C ASN A 409 -20.44 -7.53 -15.24
N GLY A 410 -21.26 -8.54 -15.54
CA GLY A 410 -20.88 -9.71 -16.34
C GLY A 410 -19.68 -10.54 -15.85
N SER A 411 -19.09 -10.27 -14.67
CA SER A 411 -17.86 -10.93 -14.18
C SER A 411 -17.62 -10.77 -12.67
N SER A 412 -16.93 -11.72 -12.04
CA SER A 412 -16.46 -11.53 -10.67
C SER A 412 -15.41 -10.42 -10.59
N VAL A 413 -15.48 -9.59 -9.55
CA VAL A 413 -14.50 -8.51 -9.29
C VAL A 413 -13.70 -8.81 -8.03
N THR A 414 -12.50 -8.25 -7.91
CA THR A 414 -11.67 -8.37 -6.72
C THR A 414 -11.32 -7.00 -6.16
N THR A 415 -11.47 -6.83 -4.85
CA THR A 415 -11.02 -5.66 -4.11
C THR A 415 -10.17 -6.08 -2.91
N THR A 416 -9.09 -5.35 -2.65
CA THR A 416 -8.20 -5.58 -1.51
C THR A 416 -8.26 -4.42 -0.54
N LEU A 417 -8.30 -4.73 0.76
CA LEU A 417 -8.27 -3.77 1.85
C LEU A 417 -7.20 -4.21 2.86
N GLU A 418 -6.15 -3.40 3.01
CA GLU A 418 -5.04 -3.65 3.93
C GLU A 418 -4.93 -2.50 4.93
N TYR A 419 -4.66 -2.81 6.21
CA TYR A 419 -4.57 -1.81 7.30
C TYR A 419 -5.73 -0.82 7.31
N THR A 420 -6.95 -1.29 7.08
CA THR A 420 -8.11 -0.42 6.88
C THR A 420 -9.10 -0.59 8.03
N TRP A 421 -9.64 0.52 8.55
CA TRP A 421 -10.44 0.56 9.78
C TRP A 421 -11.88 1.05 9.53
N MET A 422 -12.86 0.29 10.01
CA MET A 422 -14.30 0.60 9.90
C MET A 422 -14.90 0.77 11.29
N ILE A 423 -15.24 2.01 11.65
CA ILE A 423 -15.45 2.41 13.04
C ILE A 423 -16.82 3.06 13.20
N ARG A 424 -17.72 2.49 14.02
CA ARG A 424 -19.01 3.13 14.36
C ARG A 424 -19.82 3.59 13.14
N ASN A 425 -19.84 2.84 12.06
CA ASN A 425 -20.76 3.09 10.94
C ASN A 425 -22.18 2.63 11.32
N GLY A 426 -23.17 3.18 10.62
CA GLY A 426 -24.58 3.10 10.99
C GLY A 426 -25.01 4.13 12.04
N TYR A 427 -24.15 5.10 12.36
CA TYR A 427 -24.46 6.22 13.25
C TYR A 427 -24.36 7.54 12.50
N GLN A 428 -25.35 8.40 12.68
CA GLN A 428 -25.27 9.79 12.25
C GLN A 428 -24.20 10.56 13.04
N LYS A 429 -23.77 11.72 12.52
CA LYS A 429 -22.78 12.61 13.16
C LYS A 429 -23.12 12.98 14.61
N ASN A 430 -24.41 13.07 14.96
CA ASN A 430 -24.88 13.36 16.31
C ASN A 430 -24.83 12.14 17.27
N GLY A 431 -24.35 10.99 16.80
CA GLY A 431 -24.23 9.74 17.56
C GLY A 431 -25.53 8.92 17.63
N VAL A 432 -26.61 9.36 16.99
CA VAL A 432 -27.86 8.58 16.88
C VAL A 432 -27.71 7.53 15.79
N ALA A 433 -28.15 6.30 16.07
CA ALA A 433 -28.17 5.25 15.04
C ALA A 433 -29.01 5.69 13.83
N GLY A 434 -28.47 5.49 12.63
CA GLY A 434 -29.14 5.71 11.36
C GLY A 434 -30.14 4.61 11.03
N SER A 435 -30.73 4.70 9.84
CA SER A 435 -31.57 3.63 9.26
C SER A 435 -30.83 2.80 8.21
N GLY A 436 -29.59 3.17 7.86
CA GLY A 436 -28.70 2.36 7.03
C GLY A 436 -28.32 1.06 7.73
N ASP A 437 -27.77 0.13 6.96
CA ASP A 437 -27.45 -1.22 7.41
C ASP A 437 -26.43 -1.20 8.54
N GLY A 438 -25.43 -0.33 8.49
CA GLY A 438 -24.55 -0.08 9.61
C GLY A 438 -23.42 -1.09 9.78
N ASN A 439 -22.92 -1.65 8.70
CA ASN A 439 -21.83 -2.63 8.73
C ASN A 439 -20.46 -1.94 8.73
N GLY A 440 -19.47 -2.64 9.26
CA GLY A 440 -18.08 -2.26 9.06
C GLY A 440 -17.65 -2.52 7.61
N PHE A 441 -17.52 -3.79 7.27
CA PHE A 441 -17.19 -4.26 5.92
C PHE A 441 -18.35 -5.06 5.32
N LYS A 442 -19.15 -4.46 4.45
CA LYS A 442 -20.11 -5.16 3.60
C LYS A 442 -19.36 -5.77 2.41
N THR A 443 -19.14 -7.09 2.47
CA THR A 443 -18.14 -7.76 1.61
C THR A 443 -18.58 -7.96 0.16
N GLY A 444 -19.84 -7.69 -0.17
CA GLY A 444 -20.40 -7.89 -1.50
C GLY A 444 -21.92 -7.79 -1.52
N GLY A 445 -22.55 -8.63 -2.33
CA GLY A 445 -23.99 -8.68 -2.51
C GLY A 445 -24.42 -8.24 -3.91
N SER A 446 -25.69 -8.47 -4.24
CA SER A 446 -26.28 -7.97 -5.48
C SER A 446 -27.81 -8.03 -5.46
N ASP A 447 -28.45 -7.29 -6.37
CA ASP A 447 -29.92 -7.22 -6.48
C ASP A 447 -30.52 -8.64 -6.63
N ASP A 448 -29.86 -9.49 -7.42
CA ASP A 448 -30.26 -10.87 -7.70
C ASP A 448 -29.61 -11.92 -6.76
N LYS A 449 -28.70 -11.48 -5.90
CA LYS A 449 -27.95 -12.28 -4.90
C LYS A 449 -27.05 -13.37 -5.50
N ASN A 450 -26.64 -13.19 -6.77
CA ASN A 450 -25.82 -14.16 -7.50
C ASN A 450 -24.41 -13.67 -7.85
N LEU A 451 -24.12 -12.37 -7.68
CA LEU A 451 -22.82 -11.83 -8.07
C LEU A 451 -21.74 -12.11 -7.02
N ALA A 452 -20.50 -12.18 -7.51
CA ALA A 452 -19.34 -12.55 -6.75
C ALA A 452 -18.36 -11.38 -6.66
N HIS A 453 -18.29 -10.77 -5.47
CA HIS A 453 -17.22 -9.86 -5.10
C HIS A 453 -16.17 -10.65 -4.31
N ASN A 454 -14.98 -10.82 -4.87
CA ASN A 454 -13.87 -11.41 -4.14
C ASN A 454 -13.22 -10.34 -3.26
N GLY A 455 -13.27 -10.51 -1.94
CA GLY A 455 -12.68 -9.58 -0.98
C GLY A 455 -11.44 -10.16 -0.32
N LEU A 456 -10.36 -9.38 -0.28
CA LEU A 456 -9.17 -9.68 0.52
C LEU A 456 -8.99 -8.61 1.60
N TYR A 457 -9.04 -9.02 2.86
CA TYR A 457 -8.95 -8.13 4.02
C TYR A 457 -7.75 -8.55 4.87
N ILE A 458 -6.77 -7.67 5.01
CA ILE A 458 -5.50 -7.97 5.68
C ILE A 458 -5.23 -6.92 6.75
N ASN A 459 -4.95 -7.34 7.98
CA ASN A 459 -4.66 -6.42 9.09
C ASN A 459 -5.76 -5.34 9.26
N THR A 460 -7.03 -5.74 9.08
CA THR A 460 -8.17 -4.83 9.09
C THR A 460 -8.87 -4.80 10.45
N ILE A 461 -9.45 -3.65 10.80
CA ILE A 461 -10.15 -3.45 12.06
C ILE A 461 -11.60 -3.05 11.80
N SER A 462 -12.53 -3.70 12.49
CA SER A 462 -13.95 -3.33 12.50
C SER A 462 -14.43 -3.16 13.94
N ALA A 463 -14.84 -1.95 14.33
CA ALA A 463 -15.13 -1.65 15.73
C ALA A 463 -16.38 -0.77 15.95
N GLY A 464 -17.32 -1.27 16.76
CA GLY A 464 -18.45 -0.46 17.24
C GLY A 464 -19.52 -0.13 16.21
N ASN A 465 -19.59 -0.83 15.09
CA ASN A 465 -20.62 -0.62 14.05
C ASN A 465 -22.00 -1.10 14.56
N THR A 466 -23.10 -0.48 14.10
CA THR A 466 -24.46 -0.80 14.60
C THR A 466 -24.95 -2.19 14.17
N ALA A 467 -24.37 -2.77 13.12
CA ALA A 467 -24.63 -4.13 12.64
C ALA A 467 -23.37 -5.00 12.64
N ASP A 468 -23.05 -5.62 11.50
CA ASP A 468 -21.97 -6.59 11.42
C ASP A 468 -20.61 -5.91 11.25
N GLY A 469 -19.58 -6.44 11.91
CA GLY A 469 -18.22 -6.01 11.67
C GLY A 469 -17.76 -6.37 10.25
N TYR A 470 -18.02 -7.62 9.85
CA TYR A 470 -17.86 -8.14 8.49
C TYR A 470 -19.16 -8.82 8.07
N ASP A 471 -19.83 -8.29 7.05
CA ASP A 471 -21.10 -8.79 6.54
C ASP A 471 -20.92 -9.52 5.21
N GLN A 472 -21.48 -10.73 5.11
CA GLN A 472 -21.56 -11.47 3.86
C GLN A 472 -22.40 -10.73 2.81
N ASN A 473 -23.52 -10.12 3.21
CA ASN A 473 -24.50 -9.47 2.35
C ASN A 473 -24.91 -10.27 1.09
N SER A 474 -25.15 -11.58 1.21
CA SER A 474 -25.44 -12.43 0.03
C SER A 474 -24.35 -12.48 -1.06
N ASN A 475 -23.10 -12.14 -0.73
CA ASN A 475 -21.97 -12.28 -1.65
C ASN A 475 -21.74 -13.76 -2.04
N ARG A 476 -21.51 -14.01 -3.34
CA ARG A 476 -21.16 -15.33 -3.90
C ARG A 476 -19.67 -15.51 -4.18
N GLY A 477 -18.86 -14.51 -3.90
CA GLY A 477 -17.43 -14.50 -4.15
C GLY A 477 -16.62 -15.30 -3.13
N THR A 478 -15.31 -15.10 -3.23
CA THR A 478 -14.34 -15.58 -2.25
C THR A 478 -14.01 -14.46 -1.28
N VAL A 479 -14.16 -14.71 0.02
CA VAL A 479 -13.73 -13.78 1.06
C VAL A 479 -12.52 -14.38 1.77
N THR A 480 -11.43 -13.61 1.83
CA THR A 480 -10.20 -13.97 2.54
C THR A 480 -9.89 -12.89 3.56
N ILE A 481 -9.75 -13.28 4.82
CA ILE A 481 -9.48 -12.40 5.94
C ILE A 481 -8.28 -12.95 6.70
N TYR A 482 -7.24 -12.13 6.85
CA TYR A 482 -6.06 -12.44 7.64
C TYR A 482 -5.86 -11.36 8.69
N ASN A 483 -5.53 -11.79 9.91
CA ASN A 483 -5.06 -10.90 10.97
C ASN A 483 -6.07 -9.78 11.27
N ALA A 484 -7.36 -10.07 11.33
CA ALA A 484 -8.40 -9.05 11.55
C ALA A 484 -8.74 -8.87 13.04
N ILE A 485 -9.18 -7.67 13.41
CA ILE A 485 -9.81 -7.38 14.71
C ILE A 485 -11.26 -6.98 14.47
N ALA A 486 -12.20 -7.71 15.05
CA ALA A 486 -13.60 -7.34 15.12
C ALA A 486 -14.00 -7.16 16.59
N TYR A 487 -14.39 -5.92 16.96
CA TYR A 487 -14.64 -5.55 18.34
C TYR A 487 -15.94 -4.79 18.54
N ASN A 488 -16.80 -5.30 19.43
CA ASN A 488 -17.98 -4.57 19.92
C ASN A 488 -18.94 -4.07 18.82
N ASN A 489 -19.00 -4.80 17.70
CA ASN A 489 -20.05 -4.64 16.70
C ASN A 489 -21.32 -5.39 17.18
N ALA A 490 -22.49 -5.16 16.57
CA ALA A 490 -23.66 -5.95 16.93
C ALA A 490 -23.44 -7.45 16.67
N ARG A 491 -22.73 -7.80 15.60
CA ARG A 491 -22.06 -9.10 15.41
C ARG A 491 -20.69 -8.84 14.83
N ASN A 492 -19.65 -9.56 15.24
CA ASN A 492 -18.30 -9.28 14.75
C ASN A 492 -18.10 -9.83 13.34
N PHE A 493 -18.40 -11.11 13.13
CA PHE A 493 -18.33 -11.77 11.82
C PHE A 493 -19.69 -12.36 11.45
N GLY A 494 -20.36 -11.79 10.46
CA GLY A 494 -21.59 -12.30 9.84
C GLY A 494 -21.35 -12.88 8.45
N LEU A 495 -20.40 -13.80 8.34
CA LEU A 495 -19.94 -14.36 7.07
C LEU A 495 -20.66 -15.67 6.72
N GLY A 496 -21.98 -15.72 6.99
CA GLY A 496 -22.83 -16.87 6.72
C GLY A 496 -24.24 -16.68 7.27
N ASP A 497 -25.25 -16.87 6.43
CA ASP A 497 -26.66 -16.74 6.81
C ASP A 497 -27.37 -18.08 7.07
N GLY A 498 -26.67 -19.21 6.88
CA GLY A 498 -27.21 -20.57 7.06
C GLY A 498 -28.23 -20.97 5.99
N SER A 499 -28.29 -20.24 4.87
CA SER A 499 -29.13 -20.54 3.72
C SER A 499 -28.34 -21.25 2.61
N SER A 500 -29.01 -21.60 1.50
CA SER A 500 -28.33 -22.13 0.30
C SER A 500 -27.48 -21.08 -0.44
N ARG A 501 -27.48 -19.84 0.04
CA ARG A 501 -26.82 -18.68 -0.56
C ARG A 501 -25.53 -18.41 0.19
N GLU A 502 -24.55 -19.26 -0.07
CA GLU A 502 -23.26 -19.23 0.62
C GLU A 502 -22.18 -18.49 -0.19
N LEU A 503 -21.10 -18.06 0.49
CA LEU A 503 -19.87 -17.67 -0.20
C LEU A 503 -19.31 -18.86 -0.99
N LYS A 504 -18.63 -18.61 -2.11
CA LYS A 504 -17.90 -19.67 -2.83
C LYS A 504 -16.78 -20.24 -1.97
N LYS A 505 -16.01 -19.36 -1.31
CA LYS A 505 -14.95 -19.73 -0.39
C LYS A 505 -14.79 -18.69 0.71
N LEU A 506 -14.60 -19.14 1.94
CA LEU A 506 -14.24 -18.30 3.07
C LEU A 506 -12.91 -18.78 3.65
N THR A 507 -11.91 -17.89 3.67
CA THR A 507 -10.66 -18.08 4.41
C THR A 507 -10.61 -17.04 5.52
N LEU A 508 -10.43 -17.47 6.77
CA LEU A 508 -10.40 -16.57 7.92
C LEU A 508 -9.38 -17.10 8.92
N ASN A 509 -8.21 -16.46 8.97
CA ASN A 509 -7.14 -16.89 9.86
C ASN A 509 -6.64 -15.75 10.74
N ASN A 510 -6.06 -16.13 11.88
CA ASN A 510 -5.34 -15.25 12.80
C ASN A 510 -6.17 -14.07 13.34
N SER A 511 -7.51 -14.17 13.36
CA SER A 511 -8.38 -13.04 13.66
C SER A 511 -8.93 -13.07 15.08
N VAL A 512 -9.17 -11.89 15.64
CA VAL A 512 -9.74 -11.69 16.98
C VAL A 512 -11.19 -11.23 16.87
N SER A 513 -12.09 -11.97 17.50
CA SER A 513 -13.47 -11.55 17.78
C SER A 513 -13.65 -11.34 19.28
N LEU A 514 -14.06 -10.13 19.70
CA LEU A 514 -14.35 -9.82 21.10
C LEU A 514 -15.55 -8.86 21.24
N GLY A 515 -16.40 -9.08 22.24
CA GLY A 515 -17.44 -8.12 22.62
C GLY A 515 -18.62 -7.98 21.65
N GLY A 516 -18.75 -8.84 20.65
CA GLY A 516 -19.91 -8.81 19.74
C GLY A 516 -21.23 -9.03 20.47
N GLY A 517 -22.27 -8.29 20.10
CA GLY A 517 -23.61 -8.38 20.71
C GLY A 517 -24.37 -9.69 20.39
N SER A 518 -23.96 -10.38 19.34
CA SER A 518 -24.50 -11.65 18.85
C SER A 518 -23.39 -12.59 18.40
N SER A 519 -23.67 -13.89 18.37
CA SER A 519 -22.70 -14.89 17.92
C SER A 519 -22.28 -14.70 16.47
N ASP A 520 -20.99 -14.92 16.21
CA ASP A 520 -20.43 -14.95 14.87
C ASP A 520 -21.01 -16.10 14.03
N LYS A 521 -21.05 -15.90 12.72
CA LYS A 521 -21.56 -16.85 11.74
C LYS A 521 -20.57 -17.01 10.59
N PHE A 522 -20.41 -18.25 10.15
CA PHE A 522 -19.50 -18.62 9.06
C PHE A 522 -20.18 -19.64 8.15
N GLY A 523 -20.22 -19.36 6.85
CA GLY A 523 -20.90 -20.19 5.85
C GLY A 523 -20.35 -19.97 4.44
N ALA A 524 -19.80 -21.02 3.85
CA ALA A 524 -19.28 -21.03 2.49
C ALA A 524 -19.26 -22.47 1.95
N SER A 525 -19.32 -22.63 0.63
CA SER A 525 -19.15 -23.94 -0.02
C SER A 525 -17.77 -24.55 0.24
N SER A 526 -16.77 -23.72 0.56
CA SER A 526 -15.45 -24.15 1.02
C SER A 526 -14.95 -23.21 2.11
N THR A 527 -14.57 -23.75 3.26
CA THR A 527 -14.04 -22.97 4.39
C THR A 527 -12.61 -23.36 4.73
N SER A 528 -11.80 -22.37 5.10
CA SER A 528 -10.52 -22.53 5.79
C SER A 528 -10.47 -21.51 6.93
N ILE A 529 -10.93 -21.92 8.11
CA ILE A 529 -11.03 -21.05 9.29
C ILE A 529 -10.11 -21.60 10.37
N LYS A 530 -8.96 -20.96 10.59
CA LYS A 530 -7.88 -21.50 11.43
C LYS A 530 -7.28 -20.46 12.35
N ASN A 531 -6.86 -20.90 13.54
CA ASN A 531 -6.11 -20.07 14.48
C ASN A 531 -6.77 -18.72 14.77
N ASN A 532 -8.10 -18.69 14.91
CA ASN A 532 -8.79 -17.48 15.36
C ASN A 532 -9.02 -17.52 16.88
N SER A 533 -9.32 -16.37 17.48
CA SER A 533 -9.39 -16.22 18.94
C SER A 533 -10.44 -17.11 19.64
N TRP A 534 -11.47 -17.57 18.91
CA TRP A 534 -12.50 -18.50 19.40
C TRP A 534 -12.15 -19.99 19.21
N GLN A 535 -10.96 -20.29 18.68
CA GLN A 535 -10.47 -21.65 18.44
C GLN A 535 -9.36 -22.02 19.44
N ASN A 536 -8.92 -23.28 19.39
CA ASN A 536 -7.78 -23.79 20.16
C ASN A 536 -7.86 -23.63 21.69
N SER A 537 -9.06 -23.42 22.24
CA SER A 537 -9.30 -23.20 23.68
C SER A 537 -8.48 -22.05 24.28
N LEU A 538 -8.19 -21.02 23.48
CA LEU A 538 -7.53 -19.81 23.96
C LEU A 538 -8.45 -19.09 24.95
N SER A 539 -7.90 -18.72 26.11
CA SER A 539 -8.58 -17.91 27.11
C SER A 539 -7.96 -16.52 27.10
N PHE A 540 -8.77 -15.51 26.79
CA PHE A 540 -8.38 -14.10 26.75
C PHE A 540 -9.58 -13.23 27.08
N SER A 541 -9.35 -11.96 27.40
CA SER A 541 -10.39 -10.95 27.59
C SER A 541 -9.89 -9.56 27.24
N SER A 542 -10.66 -8.51 27.52
CA SER A 542 -10.18 -7.13 27.37
C SER A 542 -8.92 -6.83 28.20
N SER A 543 -8.62 -7.63 29.23
CA SER A 543 -7.39 -7.48 30.04
C SER A 543 -6.11 -7.75 29.26
N ASP A 544 -6.17 -8.57 28.21
CA ASP A 544 -5.03 -8.96 27.37
C ASP A 544 -4.54 -7.83 26.46
N PHE A 545 -5.31 -6.76 26.32
CA PHE A 545 -4.98 -5.64 25.44
C PHE A 545 -4.57 -4.40 26.24
N GLU A 546 -3.63 -3.62 25.71
CA GLU A 546 -3.24 -2.32 26.27
C GLU A 546 -4.42 -1.37 26.40
N SER A 547 -5.27 -1.32 25.38
CA SER A 547 -6.51 -0.56 25.35
C SER A 547 -7.57 -1.26 24.51
N VAL A 548 -8.83 -1.11 24.91
CA VAL A 548 -10.01 -1.45 24.08
C VAL A 548 -10.86 -0.21 23.79
N ASP A 549 -10.32 0.99 24.04
CA ASP A 549 -11.02 2.25 23.76
C ASP A 549 -11.01 2.54 22.25
N ILE A 550 -12.17 2.36 21.62
CA ILE A 550 -12.39 2.60 20.18
C ILE A 550 -11.98 4.04 19.78
N ASN A 551 -12.05 5.02 20.68
CA ASN A 551 -11.63 6.40 20.36
C ASN A 551 -10.15 6.51 19.98
N ASN A 552 -9.30 5.55 20.38
CA ASN A 552 -7.90 5.54 19.95
C ASN A 552 -7.78 5.46 18.42
N LEU A 553 -8.69 4.75 17.74
CA LEU A 553 -8.69 4.60 16.28
C LEU A 553 -9.04 5.92 15.54
N LEU A 554 -9.65 6.87 16.24
CA LEU A 554 -10.06 8.18 15.72
C LEU A 554 -9.01 9.28 15.98
N ALA A 555 -7.85 8.93 16.53
CA ALA A 555 -6.75 9.88 16.70
C ALA A 555 -6.32 10.47 15.34
N ALA A 556 -5.75 11.68 15.35
CA ALA A 556 -5.25 12.31 14.13
C ALA A 556 -4.21 11.42 13.44
N ARG A 557 -4.22 11.39 12.10
CA ARG A 557 -3.15 10.75 11.32
C ARG A 557 -1.80 11.35 11.67
N GLN A 558 -0.75 10.59 11.40
CA GLN A 558 0.61 11.13 11.44
C GLN A 558 0.81 12.16 10.32
N SER A 559 1.86 12.98 10.42
CA SER A 559 2.11 14.06 9.47
C SER A 559 2.37 13.59 8.03
N ASP A 560 2.80 12.34 7.85
CA ASP A 560 3.00 11.72 6.53
C ASP A 560 1.72 11.07 5.97
N GLY A 561 0.60 11.21 6.68
CA GLY A 561 -0.70 10.63 6.37
C GLY A 561 -0.90 9.18 6.83
N SER A 562 0.12 8.52 7.37
CA SER A 562 -0.04 7.18 7.93
C SER A 562 -1.04 7.16 9.09
N LEU A 563 -1.57 5.97 9.38
CA LEU A 563 -2.49 5.76 10.49
C LEU A 563 -1.87 6.21 11.82
N PRO A 564 -2.69 6.65 12.79
CA PRO A 564 -2.18 6.96 14.12
C PRO A 564 -1.54 5.73 14.76
N VAL A 565 -0.48 5.95 15.55
CA VAL A 565 0.01 4.95 16.50
C VAL A 565 -0.99 4.87 17.66
N VAL A 566 -1.61 3.71 17.84
CA VAL A 566 -2.68 3.50 18.81
C VAL A 566 -2.30 2.43 19.81
N LYS A 567 -2.92 2.46 20.99
CA LYS A 567 -2.85 1.37 21.97
C LYS A 567 -3.96 0.33 21.77
N PHE A 568 -4.91 0.63 20.89
CA PHE A 568 -6.09 -0.19 20.69
C PHE A 568 -5.67 -1.60 20.24
N PHE A 569 -6.08 -2.61 21.00
CA PHE A 569 -5.82 -4.03 20.70
C PHE A 569 -4.35 -4.44 20.56
N HIS A 570 -3.40 -3.62 20.99
CA HIS A 570 -2.04 -4.08 21.21
C HIS A 570 -2.01 -5.09 22.36
N LEU A 571 -1.37 -6.24 22.15
CA LEU A 571 -1.31 -7.32 23.14
C LEU A 571 -0.35 -6.96 24.28
N LYS A 572 -0.80 -7.18 25.52
CA LYS A 572 0.08 -7.11 26.68
C LYS A 572 0.96 -8.35 26.76
N SER A 573 2.17 -8.16 27.28
CA SER A 573 3.08 -9.24 27.61
C SER A 573 2.38 -10.36 28.40
N GLY A 574 2.59 -11.60 27.96
CA GLY A 574 2.01 -12.80 28.56
C GLY A 574 0.61 -13.17 28.05
N SER A 575 0.01 -12.37 27.16
CA SER A 575 -1.24 -12.75 26.50
C SER A 575 -1.09 -14.09 25.75
N LYS A 576 -2.15 -14.89 25.76
CA LYS A 576 -2.21 -16.17 25.01
C LYS A 576 -2.48 -15.98 23.52
N LEU A 577 -2.69 -14.74 23.09
CA LEU A 577 -2.85 -14.39 21.68
C LEU A 577 -1.50 -14.17 20.98
N ILE A 578 -0.41 -14.04 21.74
CA ILE A 578 0.96 -13.92 21.23
C ILE A 578 1.43 -15.29 20.71
N ASP A 579 2.10 -15.33 19.56
CA ASP A 579 2.62 -16.54 18.90
C ASP A 579 1.54 -17.62 18.64
N ALA A 580 0.25 -17.24 18.57
CA ALA A 580 -0.87 -18.19 18.51
C ALA A 580 -1.47 -18.38 17.10
N GLY A 581 -1.03 -17.57 16.15
CA GLY A 581 -1.42 -17.59 14.75
C GLY A 581 -0.77 -18.71 13.94
N THR A 582 -1.00 -18.66 12.64
CA THR A 582 -0.38 -19.52 11.63
C THR A 582 0.21 -18.64 10.54
N ASP A 583 1.37 -19.02 10.00
CA ASP A 583 1.99 -18.29 8.90
C ASP A 583 1.05 -18.26 7.68
N VAL A 584 0.70 -17.05 7.26
CA VAL A 584 -0.16 -16.75 6.11
C VAL A 584 0.60 -15.97 5.01
N GLY A 585 1.92 -15.89 5.10
CA GLY A 585 2.78 -15.13 4.19
C GLY A 585 2.83 -13.63 4.48
N LEU A 586 2.53 -13.23 5.71
CA LEU A 586 2.65 -11.86 6.22
C LEU A 586 3.78 -11.79 7.24
N ASP A 587 4.36 -10.60 7.41
CA ASP A 587 5.38 -10.34 8.44
C ASP A 587 4.82 -10.54 9.85
N TYR A 588 5.60 -11.16 10.74
CA TYR A 588 5.29 -11.34 12.15
C TYR A 588 6.55 -11.33 13.04
N ASN A 589 6.35 -11.12 14.34
CA ASN A 589 7.39 -11.22 15.35
C ASN A 589 7.31 -12.58 16.07
N GLY A 590 8.38 -12.96 16.78
CA GLY A 590 8.35 -14.18 17.60
C GLY A 590 8.47 -15.49 16.79
N ASN A 591 7.79 -16.53 17.25
CA ASN A 591 7.83 -17.87 16.66
C ASN A 591 6.68 -18.14 15.68
N ALA A 592 5.58 -17.39 15.78
CA ALA A 592 4.42 -17.45 14.89
C ALA A 592 3.67 -16.11 14.94
N PRO A 593 2.80 -15.80 13.97
CA PRO A 593 2.01 -14.57 14.03
C PRO A 593 1.18 -14.45 15.30
N ASP A 594 0.98 -13.23 15.76
CA ASP A 594 0.01 -12.94 16.80
C ASP A 594 -1.42 -13.01 16.24
N LEU A 595 -2.40 -13.19 17.12
CA LEU A 595 -3.80 -13.05 16.73
C LEU A 595 -4.21 -11.58 16.74
N GLY A 596 -4.77 -11.11 15.63
CA GLY A 596 -5.23 -9.75 15.43
C GLY A 596 -4.38 -9.01 14.40
N SER A 597 -4.54 -7.69 14.32
CA SER A 597 -3.92 -6.84 13.30
C SER A 597 -2.60 -6.19 13.74
N PHE A 598 -2.17 -6.44 14.98
CA PHE A 598 -0.96 -5.88 15.57
C PHE A 598 -0.13 -7.02 16.14
N GLU A 599 1.15 -7.04 15.75
CA GLU A 599 2.16 -7.91 16.34
C GLU A 599 2.68 -7.28 17.64
N SER A 600 2.97 -8.13 18.62
CA SER A 600 3.69 -7.78 19.85
C SER A 600 5.20 -7.86 19.64
N GLU A 601 5.94 -7.25 20.57
CA GLU A 601 7.40 -7.12 20.56
C GLU A 601 8.14 -8.42 20.93
#